data_AF-A0A6I5NYS0-F1
#
_entry.id   AF-A0A6I5NYS0-F1
#
_cell.length_a   1.000
_cell.length_b   1.000
_cell.length_c   1.000
_cell.angle_alpha   90.00
_cell.angle_beta   90.00
_cell.angle_gamma   90.00
#
_symmetry.space_group_name_H-M   'P 1'
#
loop_
_entity.id
_entity.type
_entity.pdbx_description
1 polymer ?
#
loop_
_entity_poly.entity_id
_entity_poly.type
_entity_poly.pdbx_seq_one_letter_code
_entity_poly.pdbx_strand_id
1 'polypeptide(L)'
;METILQHAQGVVYGLLCLMPSVYQTASLKAILGLFLDQHGHALPEHTSVKSASSLSRFLNHDNWPTRRVIRRTRQAVLKQLLAHTPILGFQCGY
;
A
#
# COMPACT_ATOMS: atom_id res chain seq x y z
N MET A 1 2.51 1.32 21.75
CA MET A 1 1.71 0.69 20.66
C MET A 1 1.21 1.68 19.60
N GLU A 2 1.35 3.01 19.76
CA GLU A 2 0.89 3.99 18.76
C GLU A 2 1.67 4.00 17.43
N THR A 3 2.88 3.46 17.39
CA THR A 3 3.79 3.58 16.24
C THR A 3 3.33 2.79 15.01
N ILE A 4 2.83 1.56 15.19
CA ILE A 4 2.47 0.69 14.06
C ILE A 4 1.27 1.23 13.27
N LEU A 5 0.25 1.75 13.98
CA LEU A 5 -0.94 2.32 13.37
C LEU A 5 -0.57 3.58 12.56
N GLN A 6 0.20 4.49 13.16
CA GLN A 6 0.65 5.71 12.49
C GLN A 6 1.47 5.41 11.23
N HIS A 7 2.30 4.36 11.27
CA HIS A 7 3.10 3.94 10.14
C HIS A 7 2.24 3.32 9.03
N ALA A 8 1.30 2.45 9.39
CA ALA A 8 0.35 1.87 8.45
C ALA A 8 -0.50 2.96 7.77
N GLN A 9 -1.02 3.91 8.55
CA GLN A 9 -1.76 5.06 8.04
C GLN A 9 -0.92 5.91 7.08
N GLY A 10 0.33 6.24 7.46
CA GLY A 10 1.23 7.01 6.61
C GLY A 10 1.53 6.35 5.26
N VAL A 11 1.64 5.01 5.25
CA VAL A 11 1.77 4.24 4.00
C VAL A 11 0.48 4.30 3.19
N VAL A 12 -0.65 3.94 3.78
CA VAL A 12 -1.95 3.87 3.07
C VAL A 12 -2.32 5.23 2.48
N TYR A 13 -2.29 6.30 3.27
CA TYR A 13 -2.58 7.64 2.77
C TYR A 13 -1.57 8.11 1.73
N GLY A 14 -0.28 7.78 1.92
CA GLY A 14 0.76 8.07 0.93
C GLY A 14 0.49 7.40 -0.42
N LEU A 15 -0.01 6.17 -0.42
CA LEU A 15 -0.39 5.46 -1.65
C LEU A 15 -1.65 6.03 -2.30
N LEU A 16 -2.65 6.39 -1.48
CA LEU A 16 -3.88 7.02 -1.97
C LEU A 16 -3.61 8.37 -2.65
N CYS A 17 -2.70 9.19 -2.12
CA CYS A 17 -2.30 10.46 -2.72
C CYS A 17 -1.57 10.34 -4.05
N LEU A 18 -1.06 9.14 -4.41
CA LEU A 18 -0.44 8.93 -5.71
C LEU A 18 -1.48 8.74 -6.82
N MET A 19 -2.72 8.40 -6.49
CA MET A 19 -3.74 8.10 -7.48
C MET A 19 -4.14 9.39 -8.22
N PRO A 20 -4.06 9.40 -9.57
CA PRO A 20 -4.38 10.57 -10.38
C PRO A 20 -5.86 10.95 -10.41
N SER A 21 -6.77 10.09 -9.95
CA SER A 21 -8.21 10.39 -9.92
C SER A 21 -8.91 9.80 -8.70
N VAL A 22 -10.02 10.44 -8.31
CA VAL A 22 -10.88 9.99 -7.20
C VAL A 22 -11.40 8.56 -7.43
N TYR A 23 -11.66 8.18 -8.69
CA TYR A 23 -12.08 6.82 -9.03
C TYR A 23 -10.99 5.78 -8.80
N GLN A 24 -9.73 6.12 -9.09
CA GLN A 24 -8.59 5.25 -8.83
C GLN A 24 -8.27 5.17 -7.34
N THR A 25 -8.43 6.28 -6.61
CA THR A 25 -8.37 6.29 -5.14
C THR A 25 -9.41 5.34 -4.54
N ALA A 26 -10.65 5.39 -5.03
CA ALA A 26 -11.71 4.49 -4.57
C ALA A 26 -11.42 3.02 -4.91
N SER A 27 -10.92 2.73 -6.11
CA SER A 27 -10.50 1.38 -6.49
C SER A 27 -9.37 0.85 -5.59
N LEU A 28 -8.36 1.68 -5.30
CA LEU A 28 -7.26 1.29 -4.42
C LEU A 28 -7.74 1.04 -2.98
N LYS A 29 -8.66 1.87 -2.45
CA LYS A 29 -9.29 1.64 -1.14
C LYS A 29 -10.04 0.31 -1.09
N ALA A 30 -10.80 0.00 -2.15
CA ALA A 30 -11.54 -1.26 -2.22
C ALA A 30 -10.61 -2.48 -2.21
N ILE A 31 -9.51 -2.44 -2.96
CA ILE A 31 -8.52 -3.53 -3.00
C ILE A 31 -7.80 -3.68 -1.66
N LEU A 32 -7.38 -2.58 -1.03
CA LEU A 32 -6.76 -2.62 0.30
C LEU A 32 -7.75 -3.13 1.35
N GLY A 33 -9.02 -2.72 1.26
CA GLY A 33 -10.09 -3.23 2.11
C GLY A 33 -10.27 -4.74 1.97
N LEU A 34 -10.36 -5.24 0.73
CA LEU A 34 -10.41 -6.68 0.44
C LEU A 34 -9.20 -7.44 0.98
N PHE A 35 -8.01 -6.88 0.83
CA PHE A 35 -6.77 -7.53 1.26
C PHE A 35 -6.65 -7.61 2.79
N LEU A 36 -7.17 -6.60 3.49
CA LEU A 36 -7.14 -6.52 4.95
C LEU A 36 -8.34 -7.22 5.61
N ASP A 37 -9.39 -7.50 4.85
CA ASP A 37 -10.53 -8.26 5.33
C ASP A 37 -10.18 -9.75 5.47
N GLN A 38 -10.51 -10.34 6.62
CA GLN A 38 -9.91 -11.59 7.13
C GLN A 38 -10.30 -12.88 6.39
N HIS A 39 -11.04 -12.80 5.28
CA HIS A 39 -11.75 -13.96 4.73
C HIS A 39 -10.95 -14.79 3.72
N GLY A 40 -9.68 -14.47 3.43
CA GLY A 40 -8.83 -15.27 2.53
C GLY A 40 -9.29 -15.34 1.07
N HIS A 41 -10.40 -14.68 0.75
CA HIS A 41 -11.03 -14.65 -0.56
C HIS A 41 -11.06 -13.19 -1.05
N ALA A 42 -9.95 -12.73 -1.62
CA ALA A 42 -9.85 -11.46 -2.35
C ALA A 42 -10.57 -11.57 -3.71
N LEU A 43 -11.79 -12.10 -3.72
CA LEU A 43 -12.61 -12.20 -4.91
C LEU A 43 -13.30 -10.84 -5.13
N PRO A 44 -13.21 -10.27 -6.33
CA PRO A 44 -13.81 -8.97 -6.64
C PRO A 44 -15.34 -8.91 -6.44
N GLU A 45 -15.99 -10.07 -6.29
CA GLU A 45 -17.42 -10.25 -6.00
C GLU A 45 -17.84 -9.79 -4.59
N HIS A 46 -16.90 -9.64 -3.65
CA HIS A 46 -17.20 -9.31 -2.25
C HIS A 46 -17.13 -7.81 -1.92
N THR A 47 -16.83 -6.93 -2.90
CA THR A 47 -16.79 -5.49 -2.63
C THR A 47 -18.13 -4.83 -2.90
N SER A 48 -18.71 -4.18 -1.89
CA SER A 48 -19.89 -3.31 -2.10
C SER A 48 -19.53 -1.97 -2.75
N VAL A 49 -18.24 -1.66 -2.85
CA VAL A 49 -17.73 -0.34 -3.26
C VAL A 49 -17.57 -0.23 -4.77
N LYS A 50 -17.12 -1.31 -5.46
CA LYS A 50 -16.86 -1.34 -6.91
C LYS A 50 -17.14 -2.72 -7.51
N SER A 51 -17.57 -2.77 -8.77
CA SER A 51 -17.75 -4.03 -9.48
C SER A 51 -16.41 -4.74 -9.75
N ALA A 52 -16.46 -6.07 -9.90
CA ALA A 52 -15.34 -6.90 -10.32
C ALA A 52 -14.65 -6.38 -11.59
N SER A 53 -15.46 -6.01 -12.58
CA SER A 53 -15.01 -5.44 -13.85
C SER A 53 -14.28 -4.10 -13.67
N SER A 54 -14.73 -3.25 -12.74
CA SER A 54 -14.06 -1.98 -12.47
C SER A 54 -12.71 -2.16 -11.78
N LEU A 55 -12.56 -3.17 -10.92
CA LEU A 55 -11.28 -3.49 -10.29
C LEU A 55 -10.30 -4.13 -11.28
N SER A 56 -10.80 -5.03 -12.14
CA SER A 56 -10.00 -5.60 -13.22
C SER A 56 -9.48 -4.51 -14.18
N ARG A 57 -10.35 -3.58 -14.59
CA ARG A 57 -9.94 -2.44 -15.42
C ARG A 57 -8.91 -1.57 -14.70
N PHE A 58 -9.09 -1.31 -13.40
CA PHE A 58 -8.12 -0.55 -12.61
C PHE A 58 -6.74 -1.21 -12.59
N LEU A 59 -6.66 -2.53 -12.45
CA LEU A 59 -5.40 -3.27 -12.39
C LEU A 59 -4.72 -3.42 -13.77
N ASN A 60 -5.50 -3.57 -14.83
CA ASN A 60 -5.00 -3.97 -16.15
C ASN A 60 -4.96 -2.84 -17.20
N HIS A 61 -5.86 -1.87 -17.11
CA HIS A 61 -6.06 -0.86 -18.17
C HIS A 61 -5.83 0.57 -17.70
N ASP A 62 -6.19 0.90 -16.45
CA ASP A 62 -5.99 2.24 -15.95
C ASP A 62 -4.49 2.52 -15.83
N ASN A 63 -4.07 3.70 -16.27
CA ASN A 63 -2.67 4.15 -16.19
C ASN A 63 -2.31 4.55 -14.75
N TRP A 64 -2.40 3.60 -13.82
CA TRP A 64 -2.08 3.80 -12.42
C TRP A 64 -0.56 3.83 -12.21
N PRO A 65 -0.05 4.60 -11.23
CA PRO A 65 1.37 4.88 -11.14
C PRO A 65 2.16 3.77 -10.43
N THR A 66 2.17 2.56 -10.99
CA THR A 66 2.78 1.35 -10.41
C THR A 66 4.21 1.57 -9.92
N ARG A 67 5.05 2.22 -10.73
CA ARG A 67 6.44 2.52 -10.34
C ARG A 67 6.53 3.45 -9.12
N ARG A 68 5.65 4.45 -9.02
CA ARG A 68 5.63 5.37 -7.87
C ARG A 68 5.12 4.66 -6.62
N VAL A 69 4.10 3.82 -6.76
CA VAL A 69 3.56 2.97 -5.69
C VAL A 69 4.68 2.06 -5.15
N ILE A 70 5.35 1.28 -6.00
CA ILE A 70 6.46 0.40 -5.60
C ILE A 70 7.57 1.18 -4.89
N ARG A 71 7.99 2.32 -5.46
CA ARG A 71 9.03 3.16 -4.86
C ARG A 71 8.62 3.68 -3.48
N ARG A 72 7.38 4.17 -3.34
CA ARG A 72 6.88 4.73 -2.08
C ARG A 72 6.77 3.66 -1.01
N THR A 73 6.24 2.48 -1.35
CA THR A 73 6.17 1.34 -0.44
C THR A 73 7.56 0.89 -0.01
N ARG A 74 8.50 0.75 -0.96
CA ARG A 74 9.89 0.36 -0.66
C ARG A 74 10.57 1.37 0.27
N GLN A 75 10.40 2.67 0.02
CA GLN A 75 10.95 3.72 0.89
C GLN A 75 10.36 3.64 2.30
N ALA A 76 9.06 3.40 2.43
CA ALA A 76 8.42 3.26 3.72
C ALA A 76 8.97 2.04 4.50
N VAL A 77 9.07 0.88 3.85
CA VAL A 77 9.65 -0.33 4.45
C VAL A 77 11.11 -0.11 4.86
N LEU A 78 11.94 0.48 3.98
CA LEU A 78 13.34 0.76 4.32
C LEU A 78 13.46 1.72 5.50
N LYS A 79 12.64 2.76 5.57
CA LYS A 79 12.62 3.68 6.71
C LYS A 79 12.25 2.95 8.00
N GLN A 80 11.29 2.04 7.94
CA GLN A 80 10.89 1.21 9.08
C GLN A 80 12.00 0.27 9.52
N LEU A 81 12.63 -0.44 8.59
CA LEU A 81 13.75 -1.32 8.88
C LEU A 81 14.89 -0.53 9.51
N LEU A 82 15.37 0.56 8.89
CA LEU A 82 16.46 1.36 9.44
C LEU A 82 16.16 1.94 10.82
N ALA A 83 14.91 2.30 11.12
CA ALA A 83 14.53 2.82 12.44
C ALA A 83 14.51 1.74 13.54
N HIS A 84 14.28 0.47 13.18
CA HIS A 84 14.18 -0.65 14.13
C HIS A 84 15.38 -1.59 14.08
N THR A 85 16.30 -1.41 13.13
CA THR A 85 17.58 -2.13 13.13
C THR A 85 18.49 -1.41 14.11
N PRO A 86 18.91 -2.03 15.23
CA PRO A 86 20.05 -1.50 15.95
C PRO A 86 21.20 -1.53 14.94
N ILE A 87 21.82 -0.38 14.67
CA ILE A 87 23.09 -0.34 13.96
C ILE A 87 24.08 -1.03 14.91
N LEU A 88 24.12 -2.37 14.87
CA LEU A 88 25.19 -3.15 15.45
C LEU A 88 26.44 -2.57 14.83
N GLY A 89 27.24 -1.93 15.69
CA GLY A 89 28.37 -1.13 15.28
C GLY A 89 29.19 -1.87 14.24
N PHE A 90 29.22 -1.33 13.03
CA PHE A 90 30.43 -1.41 12.24
C PHE A 90 31.48 -0.61 13.02
N GLN A 91 32.09 -1.26 14.01
CA GLN A 91 33.49 -1.00 14.31
C GLN A 91 34.23 -1.36 13.02
N CYS A 92 34.35 -0.37 12.12
CA CYS A 92 35.37 -0.37 11.12
C CYS A 92 36.68 -0.16 11.88
N GLY A 93 37.25 -1.27 12.36
CA GLY A 93 38.63 -1.30 12.83
C GLY A 93 39.52 -1.24 11.60
N TYR A 94 40.15 -0.07 11.42
CA TYR A 94 41.47 0.06 10.80
C TYR A 94 42.36 0.77 11.82
#